data_AF-A0AAV8WDP3-F1
#
_entry.id   AF-A0AAV8WDP3-F1
#
_cell.length_a   1.000
_cell.length_b   1.000
_cell.length_c   1.000
_cell.angle_alpha   90.00
_cell.angle_beta   90.00
_cell.angle_gamma   90.00
#
_symmetry.space_group_name_H-M   'P 1'
#
loop_
_entity.id
_entity.type
_entity.pdbx_description
1 polymer ?
#
loop_
_entity_poly.entity_id
_entity_poly.type
_entity_poly.pdbx_seq_one_letter_code
_entity_poly.pdbx_strand_id
1 'polypeptide(L)'
;MKTVFVFLCGIAAVMAQNLIIVEEQMLHHIHDECQSDPATYVDHELLHDLAANIDNPQLGAHMLCESTKVGLQKENGQLDVDTIKSKIGLSITDTAKVEALVKECAVQKNTPEKTAINLFLCLDKKGVTYFHGF
;
A
#
# COMPACT_ATOMS: atom_id res chain seq x y z
N MET A 1 -23.57 -43.65 -20.15
CA MET A 1 -22.22 -43.04 -20.09
C MET A 1 -22.34 -41.60 -20.56
N LYS A 2 -22.12 -40.62 -19.68
CA LYS A 2 -21.85 -39.21 -20.00
C LYS A 2 -21.59 -38.45 -18.69
N THR A 3 -20.40 -38.57 -18.14
CA THR A 3 -19.87 -37.65 -17.13
C THR A 3 -18.99 -36.65 -17.88
N VAL A 4 -19.54 -35.48 -18.15
CA VAL A 4 -18.78 -34.34 -18.66
C VAL A 4 -18.04 -33.75 -17.46
N PHE A 5 -16.72 -33.97 -17.41
CA PHE A 5 -15.84 -33.32 -16.45
C PHE A 5 -15.76 -31.82 -16.80
N VAL A 6 -16.47 -31.00 -16.04
CA VAL A 6 -16.29 -29.54 -16.02
C VAL A 6 -15.17 -29.24 -15.03
N PHE A 7 -13.93 -29.35 -15.49
CA PHE A 7 -12.73 -28.95 -14.74
C PHE A 7 -11.93 -27.99 -15.63
N LEU A 8 -12.39 -26.74 -15.77
CA LEU A 8 -11.65 -25.76 -16.58
C LEU A 8 -11.72 -24.31 -16.10
N CYS A 9 -12.21 -24.04 -14.88
CA CYS A 9 -12.23 -22.67 -14.32
C CYS A 9 -11.35 -22.46 -13.07
N GLY A 10 -10.65 -23.48 -12.57
CA GLY A 10 -9.91 -23.38 -11.30
C GLY A 10 -8.52 -22.73 -11.38
N ILE A 11 -7.91 -22.62 -12.57
CA ILE A 11 -6.48 -22.30 -12.69
C ILE A 11 -6.20 -20.79 -12.51
N ALA A 12 -7.13 -19.92 -12.93
CA ALA A 12 -6.94 -18.47 -12.85
C ALA A 12 -6.95 -17.93 -11.41
N ALA A 13 -7.75 -18.53 -10.52
CA ALA A 13 -7.84 -18.09 -9.12
C ALA A 13 -6.56 -18.37 -8.33
N VAL A 14 -5.86 -19.47 -8.63
CA VAL A 14 -4.61 -19.86 -7.94
C VAL A 14 -3.47 -18.88 -8.22
N MET A 15 -3.39 -18.32 -9.44
CA MET A 15 -2.33 -17.37 -9.79
C MET A 15 -2.48 -16.01 -9.10
N ALA A 16 -3.71 -15.51 -8.95
CA ALA A 16 -3.96 -14.22 -8.30
C ALA A 16 -3.64 -14.26 -6.79
N GLN A 17 -3.93 -15.37 -6.12
CA GLN A 17 -3.63 -15.55 -4.69
C GLN A 17 -2.12 -15.54 -4.42
N ASN A 18 -1.32 -16.13 -5.32
CA ASN A 18 0.14 -16.11 -5.18
C ASN A 18 0.73 -14.70 -5.28
N LEU A 19 0.18 -13.84 -6.13
CA LEU A 19 0.66 -12.46 -6.28
C LEU A 19 0.44 -11.64 -5.00
N ILE A 20 -0.73 -11.78 -4.38
CA ILE A 20 -1.05 -11.08 -3.11
C ILE A 20 -0.10 -11.52 -1.99
N ILE A 21 0.19 -12.82 -1.89
CA ILE A 21 1.12 -13.35 -0.86
C ILE A 21 2.54 -12.81 -1.06
N VAL A 22 3.04 -12.78 -2.31
CA VAL A 22 4.37 -12.24 -2.62
C VAL A 22 4.45 -10.76 -2.26
N GLU A 23 3.37 -10.03 -2.54
CA GLU A 23 3.27 -8.61 -2.24
C GLU A 23 3.29 -8.35 -0.72
N GLU A 24 2.50 -9.10 0.05
CA GLU A 24 2.47 -9.01 1.52
C GLU A 24 3.84 -9.28 2.13
N GLN A 25 4.56 -10.30 1.65
CA GLN A 25 5.92 -10.61 2.10
C GLN A 25 6.91 -9.47 1.80
N MET A 26 6.79 -8.84 0.63
CA MET A 26 7.62 -7.71 0.25
C MET A 26 7.33 -6.49 1.13
N LEU A 27 6.06 -6.23 1.45
CA LEU A 27 5.66 -5.17 2.37
C LEU A 27 6.23 -5.40 3.78
N HIS A 28 6.12 -6.61 4.34
CA HIS A 28 6.75 -6.95 5.63
C HIS A 28 8.26 -6.73 5.62
N HIS A 29 8.94 -7.14 4.56
CA HIS A 29 10.38 -6.94 4.44
C HIS A 29 10.76 -5.44 4.41
N ILE A 30 10.00 -4.63 3.67
CA ILE A 30 10.21 -3.18 3.59
C ILE A 30 9.97 -2.53 4.95
N HIS A 31 8.92 -2.92 5.66
CA HIS A 31 8.63 -2.43 7.01
C HIS A 31 9.77 -2.74 7.97
N ASP A 32 10.23 -4.00 8.00
CA ASP A 32 11.36 -4.43 8.83
C ASP A 32 12.64 -3.64 8.49
N GLU A 33 12.89 -3.41 7.20
CA GLU A 33 14.03 -2.59 6.75
C GLU A 33 13.92 -1.16 7.28
N CYS A 34 12.75 -0.53 7.13
CA CYS A 34 12.49 0.82 7.65
C CYS A 34 12.51 0.91 9.18
N GLN A 35 12.12 -0.15 9.90
CA GLN A 35 12.25 -0.22 11.35
C GLN A 35 13.71 -0.41 11.80
N SER A 36 14.54 -1.08 10.99
CA SER A 36 15.93 -1.36 11.37
C SER A 36 16.85 -0.14 11.31
N ASP A 37 16.50 0.89 10.53
CA ASP A 37 17.24 2.14 10.44
C ASP A 37 16.76 3.15 11.51
N PRO A 38 17.65 3.60 12.43
CA PRO A 38 17.29 4.61 13.43
C PRO A 38 16.72 5.92 12.87
N ALA A 39 17.00 6.26 11.61
CA ALA A 39 16.46 7.46 10.96
C ALA A 39 14.99 7.30 10.55
N THR A 40 14.52 6.06 10.37
CA THR A 40 13.15 5.75 9.91
C THR A 40 12.38 4.87 10.89
N TYR A 41 12.97 4.47 12.01
CA TYR A 41 12.29 3.78 13.10
C TYR A 41 11.08 4.58 13.60
N VAL A 42 9.98 3.88 13.84
CA VAL A 42 8.76 4.42 14.42
C VAL A 42 8.19 3.48 15.47
N ASP A 43 7.67 4.04 16.56
CA ASP A 43 6.91 3.25 17.53
C ASP A 43 5.59 2.77 16.90
N HIS A 44 5.27 1.49 17.04
CA HIS A 44 4.05 0.89 16.47
C HIS A 44 2.77 1.59 16.92
N GLU A 45 2.74 2.19 18.12
CA GLU A 45 1.58 2.95 18.60
C GLU A 45 1.30 4.19 17.73
N LEU A 46 2.32 4.74 17.07
CA LEU A 46 2.14 5.87 16.13
C LEU A 46 1.51 5.43 14.81
N LEU A 47 1.74 4.18 14.40
CA LEU A 47 1.18 3.60 13.17
C LEU A 47 -0.30 3.25 13.33
N HIS A 48 -0.74 2.89 14.53
CA HIS A 48 -2.13 2.51 14.81
C HIS A 48 -3.13 3.67 14.60
N ASP A 49 -2.72 4.92 14.87
CA ASP A 49 -3.55 6.10 14.58
C ASP A 49 -2.76 7.14 13.77
N LEU A 50 -2.62 6.87 12.46
CA LEU A 50 -1.98 7.79 11.52
C LEU A 50 -2.62 9.18 11.52
N ALA A 51 -3.93 9.29 11.79
CA ALA A 51 -4.65 10.55 11.76
C ALA A 51 -4.27 11.42 12.96
N ALA A 52 -4.21 10.84 14.16
CA ALA A 52 -3.76 11.53 15.37
C ALA A 52 -2.27 11.89 15.32
N ASN A 53 -1.47 11.09 14.62
CA ASN A 53 -0.02 11.22 14.59
C ASN A 53 0.52 11.90 13.32
N ILE A 54 -0.32 12.50 12.48
CA ILE A 54 0.07 13.02 11.15
C ILE A 54 1.24 14.00 11.19
N ASP A 55 1.40 14.77 12.27
CA ASP A 55 2.49 15.75 12.46
C ASP A 55 3.74 15.16 13.15
N ASN A 56 3.74 13.88 13.49
CA ASN A 56 4.88 13.23 14.12
C ASN A 56 6.01 13.02 13.08
N PRO A 57 7.23 13.53 13.34
CA PRO A 57 8.34 13.44 12.38
C PRO A 57 8.84 12.01 12.18
N GLN A 58 8.81 11.14 13.21
CA GLN A 58 9.21 9.73 13.08
C GLN A 58 8.21 8.97 12.23
N LEU A 59 6.91 9.21 12.44
CA LEU A 59 5.89 8.65 11.55
C LEU A 59 6.12 9.11 10.11
N GLY A 60 6.35 10.41 9.90
CA GLY A 60 6.63 10.95 8.57
C GLY A 60 7.82 10.29 7.87
N ALA A 61 8.93 10.12 8.58
CA ALA A 61 10.13 9.47 8.05
C ALA A 61 9.86 8.00 7.71
N HIS A 62 9.16 7.27 8.58
CA HIS A 62 8.81 5.87 8.36
C HIS A 62 7.91 5.69 7.14
N MET A 63 6.80 6.43 7.06
CA MET A 63 5.88 6.34 5.93
C MET A 63 6.57 6.73 4.61
N LEU A 64 7.48 7.71 4.63
CA LEU A 64 8.29 8.06 3.45
C LEU A 64 9.21 6.90 3.04
N CYS A 65 9.87 6.26 4.00
CA CYS A 65 10.72 5.09 3.74
C CYS A 65 9.94 3.98 3.04
N GLU A 66 8.81 3.56 3.60
CA GLU A 66 7.98 2.52 2.98
C GLU A 66 7.46 2.96 1.61
N SER A 67 6.92 4.18 1.51
CA SER A 67 6.34 4.70 0.27
C SER A 67 7.34 4.72 -0.88
N THR A 68 8.60 5.04 -0.60
CA THR A 68 9.66 5.11 -1.61
C THR A 68 10.16 3.74 -2.01
N LYS A 69 10.34 2.83 -1.05
CA LYS A 69 10.77 1.44 -1.32
C LYS A 69 9.75 0.63 -2.09
N VAL A 70 8.45 0.84 -1.82
CA VAL A 70 7.36 0.24 -2.62
C VAL A 70 7.29 0.86 -4.02
N GLY A 71 7.84 2.07 -4.20
CA GLY A 71 7.79 2.82 -5.46
C GLY A 71 6.52 3.66 -5.64
N LEU A 72 5.75 3.91 -4.58
CA LEU A 72 4.55 4.75 -4.65
C LEU A 72 4.88 6.23 -4.85
N GLN A 73 6.06 6.65 -4.39
CA GLN A 73 6.54 8.01 -4.54
C GLN A 73 8.06 8.07 -4.59
N LYS A 74 8.60 9.17 -5.11
CA LYS A 74 10.04 9.49 -5.05
C LYS A 74 10.39 10.20 -3.74
N GLU A 75 11.68 10.28 -3.41
CA GLU A 75 12.17 11.00 -2.22
C GLU A 75 11.72 12.46 -2.14
N ASN A 76 11.49 13.10 -3.29
CA ASN A 76 10.99 14.48 -3.36
C ASN A 76 9.46 14.61 -3.23
N GLY A 77 8.75 13.52 -2.92
CA GLY A 77 7.30 13.49 -2.74
C GLY A 77 6.50 13.42 -4.04
N GLN A 78 7.13 13.29 -5.21
CA GLN A 78 6.41 13.05 -6.46
C GLN A 78 5.82 11.64 -6.44
N LEU A 79 4.50 11.55 -6.50
CA LEU A 79 3.76 10.28 -6.56
C LEU A 79 3.91 9.58 -7.91
N ASP A 80 4.05 8.26 -7.88
CA ASP A 80 3.97 7.37 -9.04
C ASP A 80 2.56 6.80 -9.16
N VAL A 81 1.73 7.50 -9.93
CA VAL A 81 0.29 7.21 -10.05
C VAL A 81 0.02 5.81 -10.63
N ASP A 82 0.85 5.36 -11.58
CA ASP A 82 0.69 4.04 -12.20
C ASP A 82 0.99 2.92 -11.21
N THR A 83 2.03 3.09 -10.39
CA THR A 83 2.36 2.15 -9.32
C THR A 83 1.27 2.12 -8.25
N ILE A 84 0.79 3.28 -7.79
CA ILE A 84 -0.31 3.38 -6.82
C ILE A 84 -1.56 2.67 -7.34
N LYS A 85 -1.93 2.93 -8.60
CA LYS A 85 -3.06 2.27 -9.27
C LYS A 85 -2.89 0.75 -9.32
N SER A 86 -1.70 0.28 -9.68
CA SER A 86 -1.37 -1.15 -9.70
C SER A 86 -1.53 -1.79 -8.33
N LYS A 87 -1.01 -1.16 -7.27
CA LYS A 87 -1.09 -1.67 -5.89
C LYS A 87 -2.53 -1.73 -5.36
N ILE A 88 -3.32 -0.68 -5.56
CA ILE A 88 -4.76 -0.68 -5.18
C ILE A 88 -5.51 -1.80 -5.94
N GLY A 89 -5.16 -2.01 -7.21
CA GLY A 89 -5.74 -3.04 -8.07
C GLY A 89 -5.48 -4.48 -7.61
N LEU A 90 -4.51 -4.72 -6.72
CA LEU A 90 -4.27 -6.04 -6.13
C LEU A 90 -5.37 -6.45 -5.15
N SER A 91 -6.00 -5.47 -4.47
CA SER A 91 -7.08 -5.70 -3.50
C SER A 91 -8.47 -5.34 -4.05
N ILE A 92 -8.55 -4.55 -5.13
CA ILE A 92 -9.81 -4.04 -5.69
C ILE A 92 -9.89 -4.34 -7.17
N THR A 93 -10.82 -5.22 -7.56
CA THR A 93 -11.02 -5.63 -8.95
C THR A 93 -11.87 -4.65 -9.77
N ASP A 94 -12.67 -3.80 -9.13
CA ASP A 94 -13.47 -2.78 -9.80
C ASP A 94 -12.57 -1.62 -10.24
N THR A 95 -12.29 -1.58 -11.55
CA THR A 95 -11.40 -0.58 -12.15
C THR A 95 -11.90 0.84 -11.96
N ALA A 96 -13.22 1.08 -12.00
CA ALA A 96 -13.77 2.41 -11.77
C ALA A 96 -13.55 2.86 -10.32
N LYS A 97 -13.67 1.93 -9.36
CA LYS A 97 -13.34 2.19 -7.96
C LYS A 97 -11.84 2.47 -7.77
N VAL A 98 -10.96 1.72 -8.43
CA VAL A 98 -9.51 1.97 -8.40
C VAL A 98 -9.20 3.39 -8.89
N GLU A 99 -9.72 3.79 -10.06
CA GLU A 99 -9.51 5.13 -10.61
C GLU A 99 -10.00 6.24 -9.66
N ALA A 100 -11.17 6.03 -9.05
CA ALA A 100 -11.72 6.97 -8.08
C ALA A 100 -10.80 7.12 -6.85
N LEU A 101 -10.29 6.01 -6.31
CA LEU A 101 -9.38 6.01 -5.17
C LEU A 101 -8.04 6.68 -5.49
N VAL A 102 -7.46 6.39 -6.65
CA VAL A 102 -6.23 7.04 -7.12
C VAL A 102 -6.44 8.55 -7.20
N LYS A 103 -7.52 8.99 -7.85
CA LYS A 103 -7.86 10.41 -7.99
C LYS A 103 -8.07 11.10 -6.64
N GLU A 104 -8.66 10.41 -5.67
CA GLU A 104 -8.97 10.98 -4.36
C GLU A 104 -7.75 10.98 -3.42
N CYS A 105 -6.94 9.92 -3.42
CA CYS A 105 -5.91 9.69 -2.42
C CYS A 105 -4.49 10.02 -2.88
N ALA A 106 -4.18 9.94 -4.18
CA ALA A 106 -2.86 10.26 -4.72
C ALA A 106 -2.67 11.78 -4.86
N VAL A 107 -2.67 12.47 -3.71
CA VAL A 107 -2.57 13.93 -3.62
C VAL A 107 -1.24 14.31 -2.98
N GLN A 108 -0.35 14.89 -3.79
CA GLN A 108 0.92 15.43 -3.30
C GLN A 108 0.69 16.55 -2.29
N LYS A 109 1.47 16.54 -1.20
CA LYS A 109 1.43 17.53 -0.12
C LYS A 109 2.71 18.38 -0.11
N ASN A 110 2.79 19.28 0.87
CA ASN A 110 3.87 20.25 1.00
C ASN A 110 5.24 19.61 1.25
N THR A 111 5.29 18.40 1.83
CA THR A 111 6.53 17.64 2.05
C THR A 111 6.36 16.19 1.59
N PRO A 112 7.47 15.48 1.29
CA PRO A 112 7.43 14.06 0.94
C PRO A 112 6.80 13.19 2.03
N GLU A 113 7.10 13.45 3.30
CA GLU A 113 6.58 12.74 4.46
C GLU A 113 5.06 12.91 4.58
N LYS A 114 4.58 14.15 4.44
CA LYS A 114 3.14 14.45 4.44
C LYS A 114 2.42 13.84 3.25
N THR A 115 3.11 13.73 2.12
CA THR A 115 2.57 13.07 0.93
C THR A 115 2.38 11.58 1.19
N ALA A 116 3.39 10.92 1.75
CA ALA A 116 3.32 9.53 2.15
C ALA A 116 2.16 9.33 3.15
N ILE A 117 2.20 9.96 4.33
CA ILE A 117 1.16 9.77 5.36
C ILE A 117 -0.24 9.99 4.79
N ASN A 118 -0.45 11.02 3.97
CA ASN A 118 -1.76 11.28 3.38
C ASN A 118 -2.22 10.15 2.45
N LEU A 119 -1.34 9.58 1.64
CA LEU A 119 -1.68 8.48 0.74
C LEU A 119 -2.17 7.26 1.54
N PHE A 120 -1.38 6.81 2.52
CA PHE A 120 -1.74 5.64 3.35
C PHE A 120 -3.01 5.90 4.16
N LEU A 121 -3.10 7.04 4.85
CA LEU A 121 -4.27 7.42 5.66
C LEU A 121 -5.55 7.50 4.82
N CYS A 122 -5.47 8.04 3.60
CA CYS A 122 -6.64 8.14 2.73
C CYS A 122 -7.12 6.75 2.29
N LEU A 123 -6.19 5.87 1.90
CA LEU A 123 -6.50 4.53 1.43
C LEU A 123 -7.05 3.64 2.58
N ASP A 124 -6.45 3.71 3.77
CA ASP A 124 -6.97 3.10 5.00
C ASP A 124 -8.42 3.52 5.30
N LYS A 125 -8.69 4.84 5.34
CA LYS A 125 -10.05 5.37 5.55
C LYS A 125 -11.08 4.92 4.52
N LYS A 126 -10.62 4.48 3.35
CA LYS A 126 -11.47 3.96 2.27
C LYS A 126 -11.56 2.43 2.25
N GLY A 127 -10.97 1.77 3.25
CA GLY A 127 -10.98 0.33 3.43
C GLY A 127 -10.10 -0.42 2.43
N VAL A 128 -9.02 0.20 1.96
CA VAL A 128 -8.04 -0.45 1.08
C VAL A 128 -7.06 -1.22 1.95
N THR A 129 -7.25 -2.54 2.05
CA THR A 129 -6.51 -3.42 2.95
C THR A 129 -5.08 -3.76 2.52
N TYR A 130 -4.63 -3.25 1.38
CA TYR A 130 -3.28 -3.51 0.87
C TYR A 130 -2.16 -3.13 1.87
N PHE A 131 -2.42 -2.18 2.78
CA PHE A 131 -1.44 -1.67 3.75
C PHE A 131 -1.66 -2.13 5.21
N HIS A 132 -2.57 -3.06 5.48
CA HIS A 132 -2.89 -3.47 6.86
C HIS A 132 -2.23 -4.80 7.20
N GLY A 133 -1.08 -4.75 7.86
CA GLY A 133 -0.39 -5.98 8.30
C GLY A 133 0.84 -5.82 9.19
N PHE A 134 1.15 -4.60 9.67
CA PHE A 134 2.31 -4.36 10.54
C PHE A 134 1.88 -4.21 12.00
#